data_AF-A0A6N9VNR1-F1
#
_entry.id   AF-A0A6N9VNR1-F1
#
_cell.length_a   1.000
_cell.length_b   1.000
_cell.length_c   1.000
_cell.angle_alpha   90.00
_cell.angle_beta   90.00
_cell.angle_gamma   90.00
#
_symmetry.space_group_name_H-M   'P 1'
#
loop_
_entity.id
_entity.type
_entity.pdbx_description
1 polymer ?
#
loop_
_entity_poly.entity_id
_entity_poly.type
_entity_poly.pdbx_seq_one_letter_code
_entity_poly.pdbx_strand_id
1 'polypeptide(L)'
;GGAVLTGRLSVEAQPWLADHVVLGRTMLPGAVLVELALTAGESVDCATLDELTLAAPLVLPERSGAQVRVVVGPRTAGRRTVAVYSRPEDTEQEWATHA
;
A
#
# COMPACT_ATOMS: atom_id res chain seq x y z
N GLY A 1 -1.35 -20.30 5.58
CA GLY A 1 -0.11 -19.56 5.25
C GLY A 1 -0.31 -18.06 5.37
N GLY A 2 0.71 -17.26 5.06
CA GLY A 2 0.59 -15.83 4.77
C GLY A 2 0.42 -15.57 3.27
N ALA A 3 0.41 -14.31 2.86
CA ALA A 3 0.30 -13.91 1.45
C ALA A 3 1.16 -12.68 1.16
N VAL A 4 1.57 -12.54 -0.10
CA VAL A 4 2.21 -11.33 -0.63
C VAL A 4 1.48 -10.94 -1.90
N LEU A 5 0.87 -9.76 -1.89
CA LEU A 5 0.22 -9.17 -3.05
C LEU A 5 1.13 -8.09 -3.60
N THR A 6 1.25 -8.01 -4.91
CA THR A 6 2.03 -7.00 -5.60
C THR A 6 1.15 -6.22 -6.56
N GLY A 7 1.48 -4.95 -6.76
CA GLY A 7 0.75 -4.07 -7.65
C GLY A 7 1.58 -2.86 -8.04
N ARG A 8 0.96 -1.99 -8.84
CA ARG A 8 1.57 -0.76 -9.33
C ARG A 8 0.56 0.38 -9.26
N LEU A 9 1.00 1.52 -8.74
CA LEU A 9 0.22 2.75 -8.68
C LEU A 9 0.91 3.82 -9.51
N SER A 10 0.21 4.45 -10.44
CA SER A 10 0.70 5.63 -11.16
C SER A 10 -0.45 6.55 -11.51
N VAL A 11 -0.19 7.85 -11.58
CA VAL A 11 -1.19 8.83 -12.04
C VAL A 11 -1.65 8.51 -13.47
N GLU A 12 -0.75 8.00 -14.33
CA GLU A 12 -1.12 7.57 -15.68
C GLU A 12 -2.19 6.46 -15.70
N ALA A 13 -2.06 5.45 -14.84
CA ALA A 13 -3.00 4.34 -14.78
C ALA A 13 -4.26 4.67 -13.95
N GLN A 14 -4.13 5.56 -12.96
CA GLN A 14 -5.20 6.01 -12.09
C GLN A 14 -5.19 7.55 -11.99
N PRO A 15 -5.77 8.28 -12.97
CA PRO A 15 -5.69 9.74 -13.03
C PRO A 15 -6.19 10.47 -11.78
N TRP A 16 -7.17 9.91 -11.08
CA TRP A 16 -7.71 10.46 -9.83
C TRP A 16 -6.67 10.54 -8.69
N LEU A 17 -5.57 9.80 -8.76
CA LEU A 17 -4.48 9.92 -7.80
C LEU A 17 -3.84 11.32 -7.82
N ALA A 18 -3.90 12.03 -8.96
CA ALA A 18 -3.38 13.40 -9.09
C ALA A 18 -4.11 14.42 -8.20
N ASP A 19 -5.34 14.11 -7.77
CA ASP A 19 -6.19 15.06 -7.04
C ASP A 19 -5.86 15.12 -5.54
N HIS A 20 -5.09 14.16 -5.02
CA HIS A 20 -4.69 14.14 -3.61
C HIS A 20 -3.31 14.78 -3.40
N VAL A 21 -3.30 16.11 -3.36
CA VAL A 21 -2.09 16.91 -3.18
C VAL A 21 -1.98 17.44 -1.76
N VAL A 22 -0.88 17.11 -1.08
CA VAL A 22 -0.57 17.61 0.27
C VAL A 22 0.78 18.31 0.24
N LEU A 23 0.79 19.58 0.64
CA LEU A 23 2.01 20.42 0.61
C LEU A 23 2.69 20.42 -0.77
N GLY A 24 1.89 20.47 -1.84
CA GLY A 24 2.37 20.51 -3.23
C GLY A 24 2.90 19.18 -3.78
N ARG A 25 2.72 18.05 -3.07
CA ARG A 25 3.13 16.72 -3.53
C ARG A 25 1.93 15.80 -3.68
N THR A 26 1.88 15.05 -4.78
CA THR A 26 0.90 13.98 -4.99
C THR A 26 1.21 12.85 -4.02
N MET A 27 0.32 12.64 -3.05
CA MET A 27 0.44 11.58 -2.06
C MET A 27 -0.67 10.57 -2.27
N LEU A 28 -0.38 9.30 -1.99
CA LEU A 28 -1.42 8.31 -1.91
C LEU A 28 -2.35 8.65 -0.73
N PRO A 29 -3.67 8.74 -0.93
CA PRO A 29 -4.59 8.93 0.18
C PRO A 29 -4.47 7.79 1.19
N GLY A 30 -4.51 8.10 2.50
CA GLY A 30 -4.46 7.08 3.55
C GLY A 30 -5.58 6.02 3.44
N ALA A 31 -6.74 6.40 2.90
CA ALA A 31 -7.84 5.48 2.62
C ALA A 31 -7.47 4.39 1.60
N VAL A 32 -6.53 4.64 0.67
CA VAL A 32 -6.06 3.62 -0.26
C VAL A 32 -5.17 2.60 0.44
N LEU A 33 -4.40 3.00 1.46
CA LEU A 33 -3.64 2.05 2.28
C LEU A 33 -4.58 1.11 3.05
N VAL A 34 -5.71 1.63 3.54
CA VAL A 34 -6.78 0.83 4.15
C VAL A 34 -7.38 -0.15 3.14
N GLU A 35 -7.73 0.33 1.94
CA GLU A 35 -8.27 -0.52 0.86
C GLU A 35 -7.31 -1.66 0.51
N LEU A 36 -6.02 -1.35 0.30
CA LEU A 36 -4.99 -2.35 -0.01
C LEU A 36 -4.86 -3.42 1.10
N ALA A 37 -4.96 -3.01 2.37
CA ALA A 37 -4.93 -3.93 3.50
C ALA A 37 -6.18 -4.83 3.55
N LEU A 38 -7.36 -4.28 3.28
CA LEU A 38 -8.63 -5.02 3.21
C LEU A 38 -8.61 -6.03 2.06
N THR A 39 -8.22 -5.62 0.84
CA THR A 39 -8.10 -6.51 -0.32
C THR A 39 -7.12 -7.67 -0.04
N ALA A 40 -5.99 -7.39 0.61
CA ALA A 40 -5.05 -8.43 0.99
C ALA A 40 -5.63 -9.38 2.05
N GLY A 41 -6.39 -8.85 3.01
CA GLY A 41 -7.13 -9.62 4.01
C GLY A 41 -8.17 -10.55 3.39
N GLU A 42 -8.94 -10.07 2.41
CA GLU A 42 -9.92 -10.87 1.66
C GLU A 42 -9.27 -12.08 0.97
N SER A 43 -8.08 -11.90 0.38
CA SER A 43 -7.35 -12.99 -0.28
C SER A 43 -6.92 -14.14 0.66
N VAL A 44 -7.02 -13.94 1.98
CA VAL A 44 -6.66 -14.93 3.01
C VAL A 44 -7.80 -15.19 4.02
N ASP A 45 -9.05 -14.93 3.63
CA ASP A 45 -10.25 -15.11 4.46
C ASP A 45 -10.17 -14.34 5.80
N CYS A 46 -9.72 -13.07 5.72
CA CYS A 46 -9.49 -12.19 6.86
C CYS A 46 -9.88 -10.73 6.52
N ALA A 47 -11.16 -10.51 6.18
CA ALA A 47 -11.66 -9.26 5.62
C ALA A 47 -11.88 -8.11 6.64
N THR A 48 -11.56 -8.31 7.92
CA THR A 48 -11.67 -7.26 8.94
C THR A 48 -10.30 -6.69 9.27
N LEU A 49 -10.18 -5.37 9.15
CA LEU A 49 -9.01 -4.61 9.59
C LEU A 49 -9.29 -4.06 10.99
N ASP A 50 -8.55 -4.56 11.98
CA ASP A 50 -8.69 -4.18 13.38
C ASP A 50 -7.95 -2.88 13.70
N GLU A 51 -6.72 -2.75 13.20
CA GLU A 51 -5.87 -1.58 13.35
C GLU A 51 -4.95 -1.44 12.13
N LEU A 52 -4.67 -0.21 11.72
CA LEU A 52 -3.65 0.12 10.73
C LEU A 52 -2.98 1.44 11.13
N THR A 53 -1.69 1.37 11.45
CA THR A 53 -0.89 2.56 11.77
C THR A 53 -0.26 3.09 10.50
N LEU A 54 -0.53 4.35 10.15
CA LEU A 54 0.13 5.00 9.02
C LEU A 54 1.49 5.54 9.46
N ALA A 55 2.57 4.89 9.00
CA ALA A 55 3.94 5.18 9.42
C ALA A 55 4.58 6.33 8.62
N ALA A 56 4.45 6.29 7.29
CA ALA A 56 5.03 7.30 6.40
C ALA A 56 4.15 7.49 5.16
N PRO A 57 4.04 8.72 4.61
CA PRO A 57 3.29 8.96 3.39
C PRO A 57 3.94 8.23 2.20
N LEU A 58 3.10 7.70 1.30
CA LEU A 58 3.54 7.22 -0.01
C LEU A 58 3.42 8.37 -1.00
N VAL A 59 4.55 8.90 -1.46
CA VAL A 59 4.59 9.96 -2.49
C VAL A 59 4.66 9.30 -3.86
N LEU A 60 3.76 9.68 -4.76
CA LEU A 60 3.73 9.13 -6.12
C LEU A 60 4.69 9.91 -7.02
N PRO A 61 5.55 9.22 -7.80
CA PRO A 61 6.37 9.88 -8.81
C PRO A 61 5.51 10.57 -9.88
N GLU A 62 5.93 11.72 -10.38
CA GLU A 62 5.17 12.48 -11.38
C GLU A 62 5.06 11.77 -12.74
N ARG A 63 6.08 10.97 -13.11
CA ARG A 63 6.25 10.41 -14.45
C ARG A 63 6.39 8.89 -14.49
N SER A 64 6.48 8.24 -13.33
CA SER A 64 6.61 6.79 -13.21
C SER A 64 5.66 6.25 -12.14
N GLY A 65 5.61 4.93 -11.99
CA GLY A 65 4.82 4.29 -10.95
C GLY A 65 5.58 4.10 -9.65
N ALA A 66 4.82 3.78 -8.60
CA ALA A 66 5.33 3.08 -7.44
C ALA A 66 4.94 1.59 -7.54
N GLN A 67 5.91 0.70 -7.39
CA GLN A 67 5.63 -0.70 -7.09
C GLN A 67 5.12 -0.77 -5.65
N VAL A 68 4.06 -1.53 -5.42
CA VAL A 68 3.45 -1.71 -4.11
C VAL A 68 3.47 -3.18 -3.74
N ARG A 69 3.73 -3.46 -2.47
CA ARG A 69 3.66 -4.80 -1.89
C ARG A 69 2.86 -4.78 -0.61
N VAL A 70 1.88 -5.65 -0.50
CA VAL A 70 1.14 -5.89 0.75
C VAL A 70 1.52 -7.26 1.27
N VAL A 71 2.04 -7.32 2.49
CA VAL A 71 2.50 -8.57 3.13
C VAL A 71 1.55 -8.91 4.25
N VAL A 72 0.92 -10.07 4.16
CA VAL A 72 0.06 -10.63 5.20
C VAL A 72 0.79 -11.75 5.93
N GLY A 73 0.97 -11.59 7.23
CA GLY A 73 1.65 -12.56 8.09
C GLY A 73 0.85 -13.85 8.30
N PRO A 74 1.48 -14.85 8.95
CA PRO A 74 0.77 -16.04 9.40
C PRO A 74 -0.34 -15.69 10.40
N ARG A 75 -1.32 -16.58 10.54
CA ARG A 75 -2.41 -16.45 11.51
C ARG A 75 -1.89 -16.80 12.90
N THR A 76 -2.03 -15.88 13.85
CA THR A 76 -1.65 -16.05 15.25
C THR A 76 -2.79 -15.54 16.14
N ALA A 77 -3.31 -16.40 17.03
CA ALA A 77 -4.40 -16.05 17.94
C ALA A 77 -5.62 -15.39 17.25
N GLY A 78 -6.04 -15.91 16.09
CA GLY A 78 -7.18 -15.36 15.34
C GLY A 78 -6.87 -14.14 14.48
N ARG A 79 -5.71 -13.50 14.64
CA ARG A 79 -5.31 -12.26 13.92
C ARG A 79 -4.15 -12.52 12.95
N ARG A 80 -3.97 -11.59 12.00
CA ARG A 80 -2.84 -11.56 11.07
C ARG A 80 -2.26 -10.16 11.06
N THR A 81 -0.95 -10.04 10.96
CA THR A 81 -0.32 -8.76 10.66
C THR A 81 -0.48 -8.45 9.17
N VAL A 82 -0.56 -7.18 8.85
CA VAL A 82 -0.51 -6.65 7.48
C VAL A 82 0.49 -5.51 7.45
N ALA A 83 1.26 -5.41 6.37
CA ALA A 83 2.14 -4.28 6.13
C ALA A 83 2.13 -3.90 4.65
N VAL A 84 2.13 -2.60 4.36
CA VAL A 84 2.12 -2.03 3.01
C VAL A 84 3.45 -1.33 2.76
N TYR A 85 4.11 -1.75 1.68
CA TYR A 85 5.38 -1.24 1.25
C TYR A 85 5.28 -0.64 -0.15
N SER A 86 6.15 0.31 -0.45
CA SER A 86 6.36 0.75 -1.83
C SER A 86 7.82 1.01 -2.16
N ARG A 87 8.11 1.03 -3.46
CA ARG A 87 9.35 1.61 -4.01
C ARG A 87 9.07 2.22 -5.38
N PRO A 88 9.79 3.27 -5.81
CA PRO A 88 9.68 3.76 -7.18
C PRO A 88 10.01 2.66 -8.20
N GLU A 89 9.23 2.58 -9.28
CA GLU A 89 9.28 1.48 -10.25
C GLU A 89 10.63 1.33 -10.96
N ASP A 90 11.28 2.44 -11.30
CA ASP A 90 12.53 2.48 -12.07
C ASP A 90 13.77 2.48 -11.19
N THR A 91 13.68 1.90 -9.99
CA THR A 91 14.76 1.97 -9.00
C THR A 91 14.97 0.65 -8.25
N GLU A 92 16.23 0.39 -7.89
CA GLU A 92 16.61 -0.66 -6.95
C GLU A 92 16.65 -0.14 -5.51
N GLN A 93 15.86 0.91 -5.21
CA GLN A 93 15.74 1.43 -3.85
C GLN A 93 15.11 0.37 -2.93
N GLU A 94 15.44 0.47 -1.64
CA GLU A 94 14.81 -0.34 -0.62
C GLU A 94 13.31 -0.04 -0.51
N TRP A 95 12.54 -1.04 -0.11
CA TRP A 95 11.11 -0.91 0.12
C TRP A 95 10.86 -0.01 1.33
N ALA A 96 10.18 1.12 1.12
CA ALA A 96 9.68 1.97 2.19
C ALA A 96 8.43 1.35 2.83
N THR A 97 8.28 1.45 4.15
CA THR A 97 7.09 1.00 4.88
C THR A 97 6.12 2.16 5.06
N HIS A 98 4.84 1.95 4.78
CA HIS A 98 3.80 2.97 4.87
C HIS A 98 2.75 2.64 5.92
N ALA A 99 2.44 1.36 6.07
CA ALA A 99 1.48 0.86 7.04
C ALA A 99 1.79 -0.59 7.43
#